data_AF-A0A3M1HMR8-F1
#
_entry.id   AF-A0A3M1HMR8-F1
#
_cell.length_a   1.000
_cell.length_b   1.000
_cell.length_c   1.000
_cell.angle_alpha   90.00
_cell.angle_beta   90.00
_cell.angle_gamma   90.00
#
_symmetry.space_group_name_H-M   'P 1'
#
loop_
_entity.id
_entity.type
_entity.pdbx_description
1 polymer ?
#
loop_
_entity_poly.entity_id
_entity_poly.type
_entity_poly.pdbx_seq_one_letter_code
_entity_poly.pdbx_strand_id
1 'polypeptide(L)'
;MNDEASRPTELSVEQLTSLMSESDVKRAAWLFGRLIEEEDELVRANLLKPYEDRVPQVLRVLPPARAAALLDLLPIGKVKRALFGNYTRIPDDRLRAIIAAMAPEQGARLLEAMSIGVDAPREMARVLAGLPQAALVPLSQTLHPAAVIRLLTELEPQEQQQVYVRLGETAAVAVLEALLAEENLVYAAWAAHLLQALEPSARAAIEARLGENLREMLARGSACGMVDPLPTQALREVRLFLEEAPPETAVTVLREMHPSRAVQTLRTIPAARGAALLQDLAAQDPDLAADLLEAMNSRILLRPPRADTAPAWWLGDCPAAAILEAMDLTQPASQALLRALRPEQLELILQHLSPQRQADINGILETAQSGHLPFSLDVLAVGRGRRKSRRVDGGFRWVHIEEQLDVGARVKPVIIDLLEIELEQVRLEAWMAVDEKTAMPVSQAAEVFEEYRRTGRRPGGSAFAHMGLVQLSRAVEAAGAMAAINGNFYFDYGHYINGITLGIDMAQVPGLFFGDPIGWFVSNGTELIPPAFNRAAGVATSQGGFYIDRVFMTDITLPSGRRLRWDDLNRPKAPGRVIAYNSLFGYRTERADTHVDLAIARGHIWA
;
A
#
# COMPACT_ATOMS: atom_id res chain seq x y z
N MET A 1 24.44 -6.01 39.44
CA MET A 1 23.01 -6.38 39.36
C MET A 1 22.95 -7.77 38.75
N ASN A 2 22.95 -8.79 39.61
CA ASN A 2 22.72 -10.18 39.23
C ASN A 2 21.27 -10.48 39.59
N ASP A 3 20.38 -10.47 38.60
CA ASP A 3 19.14 -11.24 38.65
C ASP A 3 19.26 -12.21 37.48
N GLU A 4 19.24 -13.51 37.79
CA GLU A 4 19.18 -14.59 36.80
C GLU A 4 17.95 -14.36 35.92
N ALA A 5 18.19 -13.75 34.76
CA ALA A 5 17.15 -13.28 33.87
C ALA A 5 16.49 -14.47 33.17
N SER A 6 15.40 -14.96 33.73
CA SER A 6 14.36 -15.64 32.96
C SER A 6 14.10 -14.79 31.72
N ARG A 7 14.19 -15.38 30.53
CA ARG A 7 13.99 -14.64 29.28
C ARG A 7 12.59 -14.01 29.32
N PRO A 8 12.39 -12.75 28.93
CA PRO A 8 11.04 -12.17 28.80
C PRO A 8 10.08 -13.09 28.02
N THR A 9 10.59 -13.80 27.02
CA THR A 9 9.87 -14.80 26.22
C THR A 9 9.56 -16.12 26.94
N GLU A 10 10.00 -16.32 28.19
CA GLU A 10 9.64 -17.44 29.07
C GLU A 10 8.56 -17.05 30.09
N LEU A 11 8.32 -15.75 30.30
CA LEU A 11 7.33 -15.23 31.25
C LEU A 11 5.94 -15.10 30.62
N SER A 12 4.89 -15.48 31.34
CA SER A 12 3.51 -15.24 30.86
C SER A 12 3.23 -13.75 30.65
N VAL A 13 2.23 -13.42 29.81
CA VAL A 13 1.83 -12.03 29.54
C VAL A 13 1.37 -11.33 30.82
N GLU A 14 0.71 -12.04 31.73
CA GLU A 14 0.30 -11.54 33.05
C GLU A 14 1.52 -11.16 33.89
N GLN A 15 2.50 -12.06 34.00
CA GLN A 15 3.75 -11.79 34.72
C GLN A 15 4.51 -10.60 34.12
N LEU A 16 4.66 -10.55 32.80
CA LEU A 16 5.31 -9.43 32.10
C LEU A 16 4.59 -8.11 32.39
N THR A 17 3.27 -8.11 32.32
CA THR A 17 2.46 -6.90 32.54
C THR A 17 2.54 -6.44 34.00
N SER A 18 2.45 -7.34 34.98
CA SER A 18 2.62 -7.02 36.40
C SER A 18 4.01 -6.44 36.68
N LEU A 19 5.07 -7.11 36.21
CA LEU A 19 6.44 -6.63 36.35
C LEU A 19 6.64 -5.24 35.74
N MET A 20 6.12 -5.01 34.53
CA MET A 20 6.23 -3.72 33.85
C MET A 20 5.37 -2.63 34.47
N SER A 21 4.29 -2.98 35.16
CA SER A 21 3.42 -2.03 35.86
C SER A 21 4.01 -1.60 37.20
N GLU A 22 4.59 -2.53 37.94
CA GLU A 22 5.09 -2.31 39.31
C GLU A 22 6.52 -1.80 39.37
N SER A 23 7.34 -2.09 38.35
CA SER A 23 8.74 -1.64 38.30
C SER A 23 8.87 -0.13 38.08
N ASP A 24 10.06 0.41 38.35
CA ASP A 24 10.46 1.72 37.81
C ASP A 24 10.35 1.76 36.26
N VAL A 25 10.03 2.93 35.71
CA VAL A 25 9.81 3.13 34.25
C VAL A 25 11.03 2.70 33.44
N LYS A 26 12.26 3.00 33.88
CA LYS A 26 13.48 2.63 33.14
C LYS A 26 13.69 1.13 33.13
N ARG A 27 13.48 0.45 34.26
CA ARG A 27 13.56 -1.02 34.35
C ARG A 27 12.49 -1.68 33.48
N ALA A 28 11.25 -1.18 33.53
CA ALA A 28 10.15 -1.69 32.72
C ALA A 28 10.39 -1.46 31.21
N ALA A 29 10.92 -0.29 30.82
CA ALA A 29 11.24 0.02 29.43
C ALA A 29 12.39 -0.86 28.92
N TRP A 30 13.41 -1.11 29.75
CA TRP A 30 14.47 -2.06 29.42
C TRP A 30 13.89 -3.47 29.20
N LEU A 31 13.04 -3.95 30.10
CA LEU A 31 12.39 -5.26 29.99
C LEU A 31 11.53 -5.37 28.72
N PHE A 32 10.74 -4.35 28.43
CA PHE A 32 9.90 -4.28 27.23
C PHE A 32 10.76 -4.22 25.96
N GLY A 33 11.84 -3.44 25.99
CA GLY A 33 12.83 -3.35 24.91
C GLY A 33 13.57 -4.66 24.65
N ARG A 34 13.79 -5.50 25.67
CA ARG A 34 14.35 -6.85 25.56
C ARG A 34 13.33 -7.84 24.98
N LEU A 35 12.07 -7.76 25.40
CA LEU A 35 10.99 -8.58 24.83
C LEU A 35 10.88 -8.36 23.31
N ILE A 36 10.91 -7.11 22.85
CA ILE A 36 10.87 -6.79 21.41
C ILE A 36 12.06 -7.42 20.67
N GLU A 37 13.27 -7.31 21.21
CA GLU A 37 14.48 -7.88 20.59
C GLU A 37 14.40 -9.40 20.46
N GLU A 38 13.98 -10.08 21.52
CA GLU A 38 13.86 -11.53 21.54
C GLU A 38 12.78 -12.02 20.59
N GLU A 39 11.62 -11.36 20.54
CA GLU A 39 10.60 -11.68 19.53
C GLU A 39 11.10 -11.44 18.11
N ASP A 40 11.86 -10.37 17.86
CA ASP A 40 12.48 -10.13 16.55
C ASP A 40 13.52 -11.18 16.17
N GLU A 41 14.28 -11.71 17.13
CA GLU A 41 15.18 -12.84 16.90
C GLU A 41 14.40 -14.12 16.59
N LEU A 42 13.33 -14.40 17.34
CA LEU A 42 12.47 -15.56 17.11
C LEU A 42 11.75 -15.48 15.76
N VAL A 43 11.22 -14.32 15.37
CA VAL A 43 10.61 -14.09 14.03
C VAL A 43 11.65 -14.31 12.95
N ARG A 44 12.87 -13.78 13.09
CA ARG A 44 13.96 -13.98 12.12
C ARG A 44 14.38 -15.43 12.00
N ALA A 45 14.31 -16.19 13.09
CA ALA A 45 14.54 -17.63 13.11
C ALA A 45 13.31 -18.45 12.69
N ASN A 46 12.17 -17.80 12.40
CA ASN A 46 10.88 -18.42 12.12
C ASN A 46 10.41 -19.39 13.24
N LEU A 47 10.73 -19.03 14.49
CA LEU A 47 10.39 -19.76 15.71
C LEU A 47 9.20 -19.14 16.46
N LEU A 48 8.95 -17.83 16.29
CA LEU A 48 7.73 -17.21 16.78
C LEU A 48 6.62 -17.42 15.73
N LYS A 49 5.56 -18.14 16.08
CA LYS A 49 4.45 -18.31 15.16
C LYS A 49 3.66 -17.01 15.03
N PRO A 50 2.98 -16.78 13.88
CA PRO A 50 2.03 -15.69 13.77
C PRO A 50 1.05 -15.69 14.94
N TYR A 51 0.76 -14.51 15.48
CA TYR A 51 -0.19 -14.28 16.57
C TYR A 51 0.20 -14.79 17.96
N GLU A 52 1.39 -15.38 18.12
CA GLU A 52 1.98 -15.71 19.43
C GLU A 52 2.83 -14.54 19.99
N ASP A 53 2.84 -13.40 19.29
CA ASP A 53 3.53 -12.17 19.69
C ASP A 53 2.94 -11.59 20.98
N ARG A 54 3.79 -11.45 22.00
CA ARG A 54 3.44 -10.95 23.33
C ARG A 54 3.53 -9.44 23.42
N VAL A 55 4.40 -8.80 22.63
CA VAL A 55 4.51 -7.33 22.57
C VAL A 55 3.15 -6.63 22.43
N PRO A 56 2.30 -6.95 21.44
CA PRO A 56 0.99 -6.31 21.32
C PRO A 56 0.02 -6.73 22.43
N GLN A 57 0.16 -7.93 23.00
CA GLN A 57 -0.66 -8.38 24.13
C GLN A 57 -0.36 -7.57 25.39
N VAL A 58 0.92 -7.34 25.70
CA VAL A 58 1.36 -6.49 26.82
C VAL A 58 0.83 -5.06 26.65
N LEU A 59 0.94 -4.47 25.45
CA LEU A 59 0.46 -3.10 25.18
C LEU A 59 -1.07 -2.95 25.26
N ARG A 60 -1.82 -4.03 25.01
CA ARG A 60 -3.28 -4.04 25.20
C ARG A 60 -3.69 -4.01 26.67
N VAL A 61 -2.87 -4.57 27.56
CA VAL A 61 -3.17 -4.63 29.00
C VAL A 61 -2.61 -3.42 29.75
N LEU A 62 -1.36 -3.03 29.51
CA LEU A 62 -0.72 -1.89 30.20
C LEU A 62 -1.48 -0.58 29.99
N PRO A 63 -1.83 0.18 31.04
CA PRO A 63 -2.51 1.48 30.90
C PRO A 63 -1.83 2.38 29.85
N PRO A 64 -2.57 3.12 29.00
CA PRO A 64 -1.97 3.87 27.89
C PRO A 64 -0.83 4.80 28.30
N ALA A 65 -0.99 5.54 29.40
CA ALA A 65 0.05 6.41 29.94
C ALA A 65 1.31 5.64 30.38
N ARG A 66 1.14 4.43 30.92
CA ARG A 66 2.28 3.58 31.29
C ARG A 66 2.98 3.06 30.05
N ALA A 67 2.24 2.55 29.07
CA ALA A 67 2.78 2.09 27.81
C ALA A 67 3.56 3.21 27.09
N ALA A 68 2.99 4.41 27.03
CA ALA A 68 3.63 5.60 26.48
C ALA A 68 4.97 5.91 27.18
N ALA A 69 4.99 5.95 28.51
CA ALA A 69 6.21 6.19 29.29
C ALA A 69 7.30 5.14 29.03
N LEU A 70 6.95 3.88 28.72
CA LEU A 70 7.93 2.87 28.32
C LEU A 70 8.48 3.16 26.92
N LEU A 71 7.61 3.49 25.96
CA LEU A 71 7.96 3.76 24.57
C LEU A 71 8.80 5.04 24.40
N ASP A 72 8.60 6.03 25.26
CA ASP A 72 9.37 7.28 25.29
C ASP A 72 10.86 7.06 25.60
N LEU A 73 11.20 5.95 26.26
CA LEU A 73 12.59 5.57 26.56
C LEU A 73 13.22 4.67 25.50
N LEU A 74 12.48 4.26 24.47
CA LEU A 74 12.96 3.33 23.44
C LEU A 74 13.38 4.05 22.14
N PRO A 75 14.35 3.49 21.40
CA PRO A 75 14.66 3.94 20.05
C PRO A 75 13.45 3.83 19.12
N ILE A 76 13.32 4.76 18.18
CA ILE A 76 12.14 4.86 17.32
C ILE A 76 11.85 3.60 16.50
N GLY A 77 12.89 2.88 16.07
CA GLY A 77 12.75 1.61 15.37
C GLY A 77 12.04 0.55 16.20
N LYS A 78 12.30 0.50 17.53
CA LYS A 78 11.62 -0.41 18.45
C LYS A 78 10.18 0.02 18.71
N VAL A 79 9.92 1.32 18.84
CA VAL A 79 8.55 1.85 19.00
C VAL A 79 7.69 1.52 17.78
N LYS A 80 8.21 1.78 16.57
CA LYS A 80 7.56 1.40 15.31
C LYS A 80 7.28 -0.11 15.26
N ARG A 81 8.28 -0.93 15.58
CA ARG A 81 8.13 -2.39 15.62
C ARG A 81 7.07 -2.85 16.61
N ALA A 82 7.02 -2.26 17.80
CA ALA A 82 6.09 -2.63 18.86
C ALA A 82 4.63 -2.25 18.55
N LEU A 83 4.41 -1.11 17.87
CA LEU A 83 3.06 -0.63 17.58
C LEU A 83 2.50 -1.17 16.26
N PHE A 84 3.35 -1.33 15.23
CA PHE A 84 2.91 -1.59 13.85
C PHE A 84 3.58 -2.81 13.19
N GLY A 85 4.69 -3.33 13.72
CA GLY A 85 5.43 -4.43 13.09
C GLY A 85 5.01 -5.84 13.52
N ASN A 86 3.84 -5.97 14.13
CA ASN A 86 3.34 -7.21 14.74
C ASN A 86 2.31 -7.91 13.84
N TYR A 87 2.21 -9.24 13.96
CA TYR A 87 1.13 -9.99 13.31
C TYR A 87 -0.21 -9.71 13.96
N THR A 88 -0.20 -9.53 15.29
CA THR A 88 -1.38 -9.16 16.07
C THR A 88 -1.50 -7.64 16.14
N ARG A 89 -2.46 -7.08 15.39
CA ARG A 89 -2.70 -5.63 15.35
C ARG A 89 -3.24 -5.09 16.69
N ILE A 90 -2.69 -3.98 17.16
CA ILE A 90 -3.26 -3.24 18.30
C ILE A 90 -4.47 -2.43 17.80
N PRO A 91 -5.63 -2.45 18.48
CA PRO A 91 -6.79 -1.66 18.06
C PRO A 91 -6.49 -0.17 17.95
N ASP A 92 -7.08 0.51 16.96
CA ASP A 92 -6.76 1.91 16.65
C ASP A 92 -7.03 2.85 17.82
N ASP A 93 -8.11 2.66 18.57
CA ASP A 93 -8.40 3.48 19.75
C ASP A 93 -7.34 3.31 20.86
N ARG A 94 -6.76 2.12 20.96
CA ARG A 94 -5.64 1.88 21.88
C ARG A 94 -4.35 2.54 21.39
N LEU A 95 -4.05 2.44 20.09
CA LEU A 95 -2.91 3.14 19.50
C LEU A 95 -3.03 4.66 19.70
N ARG A 96 -4.21 5.23 19.44
CA ARG A 96 -4.51 6.65 19.66
C ARG A 96 -4.30 7.06 21.11
N ALA A 97 -4.82 6.27 22.07
CA ALA A 97 -4.66 6.56 23.49
C ALA A 97 -3.20 6.49 23.96
N ILE A 98 -2.41 5.54 23.42
CA ILE A 98 -0.98 5.43 23.74
C ILE A 98 -0.24 6.63 23.14
N ILE A 99 -0.41 6.91 21.86
CA ILE A 99 0.28 8.02 21.17
C ILE A 99 -0.10 9.36 21.79
N ALA A 100 -1.36 9.56 22.15
CA ALA A 100 -1.81 10.78 22.83
C ALA A 100 -1.19 10.98 24.22
N ALA A 101 -0.66 9.93 24.84
CA ALA A 101 0.00 9.98 26.13
C ALA A 101 1.54 9.98 26.04
N MET A 102 2.11 9.82 24.84
CA MET A 102 3.56 9.89 24.62
C MET A 102 4.08 11.32 24.71
N ALA A 103 5.36 11.47 25.03
CA ALA A 103 6.05 12.74 24.89
C ALA A 103 5.92 13.26 23.43
N PRO A 104 5.59 14.55 23.21
CA PRO A 104 5.36 15.10 21.88
C PRO A 104 6.50 14.83 20.89
N GLU A 105 7.75 14.93 21.34
CA GLU A 105 8.92 14.70 20.49
C GLU A 105 9.01 13.24 20.02
N GLN A 106 8.68 12.28 20.88
CA GLN A 106 8.71 10.87 20.51
C GLN A 106 7.54 10.51 19.60
N GLY A 107 6.34 11.03 19.87
CA GLY A 107 5.18 10.86 19.01
C GLY A 107 5.42 11.46 17.62
N ALA A 108 6.02 12.65 17.54
CA ALA A 108 6.39 13.27 16.27
C ALA A 108 7.38 12.42 15.47
N ARG A 109 8.45 11.92 16.11
CA ARG A 109 9.40 10.99 15.48
C ARG A 109 8.74 9.72 14.97
N LEU A 110 7.68 9.24 15.64
CA LEU A 110 6.93 8.06 15.23
C LEU A 110 6.09 8.37 13.99
N LEU A 111 5.36 9.48 13.99
CA LEU A 111 4.59 9.93 12.83
C LEU A 111 5.49 10.15 11.62
N GLU A 112 6.65 10.77 11.79
CA GLU A 112 7.65 10.93 10.71
C GLU A 112 8.16 9.58 10.21
N ALA A 113 8.55 8.67 11.10
CA ALA A 113 9.03 7.34 10.72
C ALA A 113 7.96 6.47 10.03
N MET A 114 6.69 6.77 10.27
CA MET A 114 5.55 6.11 9.65
C MET A 114 5.06 6.82 8.38
N SER A 115 5.41 8.09 8.17
CA SER A 115 5.16 8.82 6.92
C SER A 115 6.06 8.35 5.75
N ILE A 116 7.11 7.57 6.05
CA ILE A 116 8.06 7.07 5.06
C ILE A 116 7.58 5.75 4.44
N GLY A 117 7.64 5.66 3.12
CA GLY A 117 7.29 4.46 2.34
C GLY A 117 5.85 4.44 1.81
N VAL A 118 5.32 3.24 1.58
CA VAL A 118 4.03 3.03 0.90
C VAL A 118 2.93 2.60 1.88
N ASP A 119 3.13 1.54 2.66
CA ASP A 119 2.07 0.98 3.51
C ASP A 119 1.97 1.66 4.89
N ALA A 120 3.10 1.99 5.51
CA ALA A 120 3.14 2.62 6.83
C ALA A 120 2.35 3.96 6.90
N PRO A 121 2.40 4.84 5.88
CA PRO A 121 1.64 6.09 5.90
C PRO A 121 0.13 5.87 6.02
N ARG A 122 -0.42 4.85 5.34
CA ARG A 122 -1.84 4.50 5.40
C ARG A 122 -2.29 4.09 6.79
N GLU A 123 -1.46 3.31 7.48
CA GLU A 123 -1.77 2.90 8.85
C GLU A 123 -1.73 4.09 9.80
N MET A 124 -0.71 4.93 9.70
CA MET A 124 -0.56 6.08 10.57
C MET A 124 -1.62 7.16 10.29
N ALA A 125 -2.01 7.38 9.03
CA ALA A 125 -3.06 8.33 8.67
C ALA A 125 -4.39 8.00 9.37
N ARG A 126 -4.79 6.72 9.41
CA ARG A 126 -6.00 6.26 10.15
C ARG A 126 -5.92 6.53 11.65
N VAL A 127 -4.73 6.41 12.23
CA VAL A 127 -4.50 6.73 13.65
C VAL A 127 -4.59 8.24 13.86
N LEU A 128 -3.89 9.02 13.02
CA LEU A 128 -3.86 10.48 13.01
C LEU A 128 -5.26 11.09 12.92
N ALA A 129 -6.13 10.56 12.06
CA ALA A 129 -7.51 11.01 11.89
C ALA A 129 -8.33 10.97 13.20
N GLY A 130 -8.01 10.06 14.12
CA GLY A 130 -8.70 9.94 15.40
C GLY A 130 -7.94 10.49 16.61
N LEU A 131 -6.78 11.13 16.44
CA LEU A 131 -6.07 11.73 17.56
C LEU A 131 -6.84 12.95 18.10
N PRO A 132 -6.97 13.10 19.43
CA PRO A 132 -7.60 14.27 20.01
C PRO A 132 -6.74 15.51 19.78
N GLN A 133 -7.39 16.68 19.59
CA GLN A 133 -6.70 17.94 19.33
C GLN A 133 -5.66 18.29 20.41
N ALA A 134 -5.97 18.00 21.69
CA ALA A 134 -5.06 18.23 22.81
C ALA A 134 -3.73 17.47 22.69
N ALA A 135 -3.70 16.33 22.00
CA ALA A 135 -2.47 15.60 21.68
C ALA A 135 -1.88 16.03 20.34
N LEU A 136 -2.72 16.29 19.34
CA LEU A 136 -2.24 16.60 17.98
C LEU A 136 -1.49 17.93 17.90
N VAL A 137 -1.94 18.97 18.61
CA VAL A 137 -1.31 20.31 18.60
C VAL A 137 0.16 20.29 19.09
N PRO A 138 0.51 19.71 20.25
CA PRO A 138 1.91 19.64 20.66
C PRO A 138 2.76 18.73 19.75
N LEU A 139 2.18 17.65 19.21
CA LEU A 139 2.87 16.76 18.27
C LEU A 139 3.23 17.50 16.96
N SER A 140 2.27 18.23 16.39
CA SER A 140 2.43 18.92 15.10
C SER A 140 3.46 20.04 15.13
N GLN A 141 3.73 20.64 16.29
CA GLN A 141 4.75 21.68 16.47
C GLN A 141 6.18 21.20 16.20
N THR A 142 6.42 19.89 16.32
CA THR A 142 7.74 19.28 16.11
C THR A 142 7.80 18.41 14.86
N LEU A 143 6.66 18.18 14.19
CA LEU A 143 6.59 17.37 12.99
C LEU A 143 7.06 18.14 11.76
N HIS A 144 7.87 17.52 10.92
CA HIS A 144 8.19 18.10 9.61
C HIS A 144 6.92 18.25 8.74
N PRO A 145 6.66 19.41 8.11
CA PRO A 145 5.45 19.64 7.30
C PRO A 145 5.23 18.61 6.19
N ALA A 146 6.30 18.16 5.54
CA ALA A 146 6.23 17.10 4.52
C ALA A 146 5.64 15.79 5.05
N ALA A 147 5.90 15.42 6.32
CA ALA A 147 5.31 14.23 6.93
C ALA A 147 3.81 14.42 7.16
N VAL A 148 3.36 15.61 7.56
CA VAL A 148 1.92 15.93 7.68
C VAL A 148 1.24 15.80 6.32
N ILE A 149 1.79 16.49 5.31
CA ILE A 149 1.28 16.45 3.93
C ILE A 149 1.15 15.00 3.45
N ARG A 150 2.22 14.20 3.63
CA ARG A 150 2.25 12.79 3.24
C ARG A 150 1.18 11.94 3.93
N LEU A 151 0.85 12.22 5.19
CA LEU A 151 -0.20 11.50 5.91
C LEU A 151 -1.60 11.99 5.51
N LEU A 152 -1.77 13.29 5.25
CA LEU A 152 -3.02 13.83 4.74
C LEU A 152 -3.37 13.26 3.36
N THR A 153 -2.40 13.00 2.48
CA THR A 153 -2.69 12.41 1.16
C THR A 153 -3.25 10.98 1.22
N GLU A 154 -3.17 10.29 2.36
CA GLU A 154 -3.75 8.95 2.58
C GLU A 154 -5.16 9.00 3.18
N LEU A 155 -5.70 10.18 3.44
CA LEU A 155 -7.03 10.39 4.03
C LEU A 155 -8.04 10.86 2.98
N GLU A 156 -9.32 10.60 3.24
CA GLU A 156 -10.40 11.16 2.43
C GLU A 156 -10.51 12.69 2.65
N PRO A 157 -11.01 13.47 1.67
CA PRO A 157 -11.00 14.94 1.74
C PRO A 157 -11.59 15.52 3.03
N GLN A 158 -12.69 14.96 3.53
CA GLN A 158 -13.32 15.39 4.77
C GLN A 158 -12.43 15.11 6.00
N GLU A 159 -11.74 13.97 6.02
CA GLU A 159 -10.82 13.61 7.10
C GLU A 159 -9.56 14.49 7.07
N GLN A 160 -9.09 14.84 5.87
CA GLN A 160 -7.98 15.78 5.69
C GLN A 160 -8.29 17.13 6.34
N GLN A 161 -9.47 17.70 6.05
CA GLN A 161 -9.95 18.94 6.66
C GLN A 161 -10.03 18.83 8.19
N GLN A 162 -10.63 17.74 8.71
CA GLN A 162 -10.77 17.52 10.15
C GLN A 162 -9.42 17.40 10.87
N VAL A 163 -8.44 16.73 10.27
CA VAL A 163 -7.07 16.67 10.81
C VAL A 163 -6.43 18.06 10.75
N TYR A 164 -6.50 18.74 9.61
CA TYR A 164 -5.88 20.04 9.38
C TYR A 164 -6.35 21.10 10.39
N VAL A 165 -7.66 21.20 10.62
CA VAL A 165 -8.27 22.12 11.61
C VAL A 165 -7.71 21.91 13.02
N ARG A 166 -7.29 20.69 13.36
CA ARG A 166 -6.78 20.32 14.70
C ARG A 166 -5.26 20.43 14.84
N LEU A 167 -4.51 20.75 13.77
CA LEU A 167 -3.04 20.85 13.83
C LEU A 167 -2.55 22.02 14.69
N GLY A 168 -3.38 23.04 14.90
CA GLY A 168 -2.98 24.31 15.53
C GLY A 168 -2.32 25.25 14.52
N GLU A 169 -2.41 26.56 14.79
CA GLU A 169 -2.11 27.61 13.81
C GLU A 169 -0.70 27.53 13.21
N THR A 170 0.34 27.37 14.04
CA THR A 170 1.73 27.35 13.56
C THR A 170 2.02 26.17 12.63
N ALA A 171 1.55 24.97 12.97
CA ALA A 171 1.73 23.80 12.11
C ALA A 171 0.85 23.91 10.85
N ALA A 172 -0.36 24.45 10.97
CA ALA A 172 -1.25 24.69 9.84
C ALA A 172 -0.64 25.65 8.81
N VAL A 173 0.01 26.74 9.26
CA VAL A 173 0.77 27.67 8.40
C VAL A 173 1.92 26.94 7.71
N ALA A 174 2.75 26.21 8.44
CA ALA A 174 3.91 25.51 7.87
C ALA A 174 3.52 24.45 6.82
N VAL A 175 2.36 23.79 7.00
CA VAL A 175 1.79 22.87 6.00
C VAL A 175 1.37 23.61 4.74
N LEU A 176 0.71 24.77 4.86
CA LEU A 176 0.32 25.56 3.68
C LEU A 176 1.54 26.13 2.95
N GLU A 177 2.54 26.62 3.67
CA GLU A 177 3.78 27.10 3.07
C GLU A 177 4.45 25.98 2.26
N ALA A 178 4.53 24.78 2.82
CA ALA A 178 5.12 23.62 2.12
C ALA A 178 4.28 23.16 0.91
N LEU A 179 2.94 23.25 0.96
CA LEU A 179 2.08 22.92 -0.19
C LEU A 179 2.18 23.97 -1.31
N LEU A 180 2.19 25.26 -0.94
CA LEU A 180 2.16 26.37 -1.89
C LEU A 180 3.54 26.68 -2.49
N ALA A 181 4.63 26.26 -1.84
CA ALA A 181 6.00 26.38 -2.37
C ALA A 181 6.22 25.62 -3.68
N GLU A 182 5.33 24.68 -4.03
CA GLU A 182 5.37 23.97 -5.31
C GLU A 182 4.86 24.83 -6.48
N GLU A 183 4.28 26.01 -6.23
CA GLU A 183 3.78 26.94 -7.26
C GLU A 183 2.80 26.32 -8.28
N ASN A 184 2.14 25.22 -7.91
CA ASN A 184 1.24 24.46 -8.77
C ASN A 184 -0.21 24.60 -8.30
N LEU A 185 -1.12 24.86 -9.25
CA LEU A 185 -2.52 25.18 -8.98
C LEU A 185 -3.28 24.05 -8.29
N VAL A 186 -2.91 22.80 -8.51
CA VAL A 186 -3.55 21.65 -7.84
C VAL A 186 -3.27 21.68 -6.34
N TYR A 187 -2.02 21.96 -5.94
CA TYR A 187 -1.67 22.08 -4.53
C TYR A 187 -2.27 23.34 -3.91
N ALA A 188 -2.39 24.43 -4.67
CA ALA A 188 -3.07 25.64 -4.21
C ALA A 188 -4.59 25.41 -4.00
N ALA A 189 -5.25 24.68 -4.89
CA ALA A 189 -6.66 24.29 -4.73
C ALA A 189 -6.83 23.35 -3.52
N TRP A 190 -5.90 22.41 -3.31
CA TRP A 190 -5.90 21.57 -2.12
C TRP A 190 -5.73 22.38 -0.84
N ALA A 191 -4.77 23.32 -0.80
CA ALA A 191 -4.55 24.23 0.30
C ALA A 191 -5.82 25.06 0.61
N ALA A 192 -6.49 25.59 -0.41
CA ALA A 192 -7.76 26.30 -0.26
C ALA A 192 -8.85 25.40 0.33
N HIS A 193 -8.96 24.15 -0.14
CA HIS A 193 -9.90 23.17 0.39
C HIS A 193 -9.66 22.88 1.88
N LEU A 194 -8.42 22.75 2.32
CA LEU A 194 -8.09 22.55 3.74
C LEU A 194 -8.57 23.71 4.62
N LEU A 195 -8.48 24.95 4.11
CA LEU A 195 -8.92 26.15 4.83
C LEU A 195 -10.45 26.32 4.92
N GLN A 196 -11.21 25.71 4.00
CA GLN A 196 -12.68 25.88 3.95
C GLN A 196 -13.40 25.42 5.23
N ALA A 197 -12.81 24.46 5.95
CA ALA A 197 -13.40 23.91 7.18
C ALA A 197 -13.05 24.72 8.45
N LEU A 198 -12.22 25.76 8.33
CA LEU A 198 -11.86 26.62 9.47
C LEU A 198 -12.90 27.72 9.68
N GLU A 199 -13.08 28.09 10.95
CA GLU A 199 -13.81 29.31 11.33
C GLU A 199 -13.16 30.54 10.68
N PRO A 200 -13.96 31.55 10.24
CA PRO A 200 -13.44 32.73 9.52
C PRO A 200 -12.29 33.45 10.24
N SER A 201 -12.35 33.55 11.57
CA SER A 201 -11.30 34.19 12.37
C SER A 201 -9.99 33.37 12.38
N ALA A 202 -10.08 32.04 12.44
CA ALA A 202 -8.92 31.15 12.42
C ALA A 202 -8.28 31.14 11.02
N ARG A 203 -9.11 31.11 9.98
CA ARG A 203 -8.67 31.24 8.58
C ARG A 203 -7.93 32.56 8.37
N ALA A 204 -8.50 33.69 8.81
CA ALA A 204 -7.87 35.00 8.67
C ALA A 204 -6.52 35.09 9.41
N ALA A 205 -6.41 34.47 10.60
CA ALA A 205 -5.16 34.43 11.36
C ALA A 205 -4.06 33.64 10.63
N ILE A 206 -4.40 32.49 10.04
CA ILE A 206 -3.48 31.68 9.23
C ILE A 206 -3.07 32.43 7.96
N GLU A 207 -4.03 32.97 7.21
CA GLU A 207 -3.76 33.72 5.98
C GLU A 207 -2.88 34.94 6.24
N ALA A 208 -3.08 35.68 7.35
CA ALA A 208 -2.27 36.84 7.70
C ALA A 208 -0.79 36.52 7.95
N ARG A 209 -0.45 35.27 8.24
CA ARG A 209 0.93 34.80 8.45
C ARG A 209 1.61 34.32 7.17
N LEU A 210 0.86 34.14 6.08
CA LEU A 210 1.41 33.76 4.79
C LEU A 210 2.00 35.00 4.07
N GLY A 211 3.14 34.81 3.42
CA GLY A 211 3.72 35.81 2.52
C GLY A 211 2.76 36.21 1.40
N GLU A 212 2.94 37.40 0.82
CA GLU A 212 2.06 37.95 -0.23
C GLU A 212 1.91 37.00 -1.43
N ASN A 213 3.02 36.48 -1.96
CA ASN A 213 3.00 35.53 -3.08
C ASN A 213 2.20 34.26 -2.77
N LEU A 214 2.32 33.71 -1.55
CA LEU A 214 1.59 32.50 -1.15
C LEU A 214 0.09 32.78 -0.98
N ARG A 215 -0.28 33.97 -0.50
CA ARG A 215 -1.69 34.39 -0.45
C ARG A 215 -2.28 34.54 -1.84
N GLU A 216 -1.52 35.05 -2.81
CA GLU A 216 -1.96 35.14 -4.20
C GLU A 216 -2.17 33.74 -4.81
N MET A 217 -1.23 32.82 -4.59
CA MET A 217 -1.38 31.42 -5.01
C MET A 217 -2.61 30.76 -4.38
N LEU A 218 -2.82 30.95 -3.08
CA LEU A 218 -3.99 30.45 -2.38
C LEU A 218 -5.31 31.04 -2.93
N ALA A 219 -5.31 32.33 -3.30
CA ALA A 219 -6.46 32.99 -3.91
C ALA A 219 -6.76 32.40 -5.30
N ARG A 220 -5.74 32.13 -6.12
CA ARG A 220 -5.88 31.42 -7.39
C ARG A 220 -6.50 30.04 -7.19
N GLY A 221 -5.97 29.25 -6.26
CA GLY A 221 -6.52 27.93 -5.93
C GLY A 221 -7.97 27.98 -5.42
N SER A 222 -8.32 28.99 -4.64
CA SER A 222 -9.69 29.20 -4.14
C SER A 222 -10.69 29.58 -5.24
N ALA A 223 -10.22 30.18 -6.34
CA ALA A 223 -11.06 30.54 -7.48
C ALA A 223 -11.36 29.34 -8.40
N CYS A 224 -10.59 28.24 -8.30
CA CYS A 224 -10.78 27.04 -9.10
C CYS A 224 -11.99 26.22 -8.64
N GLY A 225 -12.78 25.70 -9.58
CA GLY A 225 -13.79 24.68 -9.28
C GLY A 225 -14.98 25.15 -8.44
N MET A 226 -15.30 26.46 -8.44
CA MET A 226 -16.50 27.00 -7.77
C MET A 226 -17.82 26.41 -8.30
N VAL A 227 -17.80 25.80 -9.49
CA VAL A 227 -18.90 25.07 -10.10
C VAL A 227 -18.33 23.78 -10.71
N ASP A 228 -18.11 22.75 -9.88
CA ASP A 228 -17.80 21.41 -10.40
C ASP A 228 -18.99 20.96 -11.28
N PRO A 229 -18.80 20.70 -12.59
CA PRO A 229 -19.90 20.36 -13.50
C PRO A 229 -20.51 18.99 -13.18
N LEU A 230 -19.82 18.13 -12.43
CA LEU A 230 -20.24 16.77 -12.09
C LEU A 230 -20.11 16.51 -10.57
N PRO A 231 -20.66 17.36 -9.69
CA PRO A 231 -20.28 17.41 -8.28
C PRO A 231 -20.71 16.15 -7.52
N THR A 232 -21.85 15.56 -7.90
CA THR A 232 -22.47 14.40 -7.24
C THR A 232 -22.07 13.05 -7.82
N GLN A 233 -21.37 13.02 -8.96
CA GLN A 233 -20.99 11.77 -9.62
C GLN A 233 -19.83 11.09 -8.90
N ALA A 234 -19.81 9.75 -8.90
CA ALA A 234 -18.69 9.00 -8.38
C ALA A 234 -17.49 9.09 -9.35
N LEU A 235 -16.25 8.97 -8.86
CA LEU A 235 -15.03 9.06 -9.67
C LEU A 235 -15.06 8.13 -10.91
N ARG A 236 -15.64 6.94 -10.77
CA ARG A 236 -15.84 5.99 -11.87
C ARG A 236 -16.75 6.52 -12.98
N GLU A 237 -17.82 7.23 -12.61
CA GLU A 237 -18.78 7.80 -13.57
C GLU A 237 -18.15 8.97 -14.32
N VAL A 238 -17.41 9.82 -13.60
CA VAL A 238 -16.64 10.92 -14.19
C VAL A 238 -15.58 10.38 -15.15
N ARG A 239 -14.87 9.30 -14.78
CA ARG A 239 -13.91 8.63 -15.66
C ARG A 239 -14.56 8.15 -16.95
N LEU A 240 -15.66 7.40 -16.85
CA LEU A 240 -16.40 6.89 -18.02
C LEU A 240 -16.88 8.05 -18.91
N PHE A 241 -17.38 9.12 -18.30
CA PHE A 241 -17.78 10.32 -19.02
C PHE A 241 -16.61 10.92 -19.83
N LEU A 242 -15.44 11.12 -19.21
CA LEU A 242 -14.28 11.69 -19.91
C LEU A 242 -13.71 10.75 -20.99
N GLU A 243 -13.87 9.44 -20.84
CA GLU A 243 -13.49 8.44 -21.85
C GLU A 243 -14.41 8.49 -23.08
N GLU A 244 -15.72 8.63 -22.88
CA GLU A 244 -16.73 8.52 -23.95
C GLU A 244 -17.12 9.86 -24.58
N ALA A 245 -17.02 10.97 -23.85
CA ALA A 245 -17.45 12.27 -24.33
C ALA A 245 -16.60 12.79 -25.51
N PRO A 246 -17.17 13.64 -26.38
CA PRO A 246 -16.39 14.36 -27.38
C PRO A 246 -15.23 15.13 -26.73
N PRO A 247 -14.04 15.21 -27.36
CA PRO A 247 -12.86 15.81 -26.76
C PRO A 247 -13.09 17.22 -26.21
N GLU A 248 -13.78 18.08 -26.97
CA GLU A 248 -14.11 19.45 -26.56
C GLU A 248 -14.92 19.47 -25.25
N THR A 249 -15.95 18.62 -25.14
CA THR A 249 -16.80 18.52 -23.94
C THR A 249 -16.00 18.00 -22.75
N ALA A 250 -15.18 16.98 -22.96
CA ALA A 250 -14.33 16.40 -21.91
C ALA A 250 -13.31 17.42 -21.38
N VAL A 251 -12.72 18.23 -22.26
CA VAL A 251 -11.76 19.29 -21.90
C VAL A 251 -12.44 20.43 -21.15
N THR A 252 -13.63 20.88 -21.57
CA THR A 252 -14.41 21.87 -20.81
C THR A 252 -14.69 21.37 -19.40
N VAL A 253 -15.14 20.13 -19.26
CA VAL A 253 -15.40 19.52 -17.95
C VAL A 253 -14.11 19.42 -17.13
N LEU A 254 -12.99 19.00 -17.72
CA LEU A 254 -11.70 18.91 -17.04
C LEU A 254 -11.21 20.28 -16.55
N ARG A 255 -11.44 21.34 -17.33
CA ARG A 255 -11.05 22.73 -17.00
C ARG A 255 -11.88 23.33 -15.87
N GLU A 256 -13.17 23.02 -15.83
CA GLU A 256 -14.11 23.57 -14.83
C GLU A 256 -14.11 22.76 -13.52
N MET A 257 -13.68 21.50 -13.58
CA MET A 257 -13.59 20.62 -12.41
C MET A 257 -12.56 21.10 -11.39
N HIS A 258 -12.82 20.84 -10.11
CA HIS A 258 -11.83 21.08 -9.06
C HIS A 258 -10.50 20.34 -9.39
N PRO A 259 -9.34 21.02 -9.41
CA PRO A 259 -8.09 20.45 -9.92
C PRO A 259 -7.68 19.11 -9.27
N SER A 260 -7.88 18.96 -7.96
CA SER A 260 -7.58 17.68 -7.28
C SER A 260 -8.43 16.51 -7.79
N ARG A 261 -9.70 16.78 -8.15
CA ARG A 261 -10.63 15.77 -8.71
C ARG A 261 -10.28 15.47 -10.16
N ALA A 262 -9.87 16.48 -10.93
CA ALA A 262 -9.34 16.31 -12.29
C ALA A 262 -8.13 15.37 -12.29
N VAL A 263 -7.16 15.59 -11.40
CA VAL A 263 -5.98 14.71 -11.23
C VAL A 263 -6.37 13.29 -10.85
N GLN A 264 -7.24 13.10 -9.86
CA GLN A 264 -7.72 11.77 -9.48
C GLN A 264 -8.38 11.04 -10.65
N THR A 265 -9.14 11.75 -11.47
CA THR A 265 -9.82 11.17 -12.63
C THR A 265 -8.81 10.81 -13.71
N LEU A 266 -7.90 11.73 -14.07
CA LEU A 266 -6.86 11.52 -15.07
C LEU A 266 -5.96 10.32 -14.74
N ARG A 267 -5.62 10.11 -13.46
CA ARG A 267 -4.85 8.93 -12.99
C ARG A 267 -5.52 7.59 -13.33
N THR A 268 -6.82 7.57 -13.59
CA THR A 268 -7.59 6.35 -13.85
C THR A 268 -7.96 6.16 -15.32
N ILE A 269 -7.75 7.16 -16.16
CA ILE A 269 -8.05 7.13 -17.60
C ILE A 269 -6.85 6.50 -18.35
N PRO A 270 -7.07 5.75 -19.43
CA PRO A 270 -5.99 5.25 -20.28
C PRO A 270 -5.06 6.35 -20.78
N ALA A 271 -3.74 6.11 -20.75
CA ALA A 271 -2.73 7.12 -21.04
C ALA A 271 -2.91 7.86 -22.39
N ALA A 272 -3.30 7.15 -23.45
CA ALA A 272 -3.55 7.76 -24.76
C ALA A 272 -4.72 8.76 -24.74
N ARG A 273 -5.79 8.45 -23.99
CA ARG A 273 -6.91 9.37 -23.82
C ARG A 273 -6.54 10.54 -22.92
N GLY A 274 -5.80 10.29 -21.83
CA GLY A 274 -5.24 11.34 -20.98
C GLY A 274 -4.35 12.31 -21.76
N ALA A 275 -3.50 11.78 -22.65
CA ALA A 275 -2.66 12.59 -23.53
C ALA A 275 -3.48 13.48 -24.45
N ALA A 276 -4.46 12.92 -25.17
CA ALA A 276 -5.34 13.71 -26.05
C ALA A 276 -6.06 14.83 -25.28
N LEU A 277 -6.63 14.53 -24.11
CA LEU A 277 -7.33 15.53 -23.28
C LEU A 277 -6.39 16.64 -22.79
N LEU A 278 -5.18 16.29 -22.34
CA LEU A 278 -4.22 17.29 -21.87
C LEU A 278 -3.62 18.11 -23.02
N GLN A 279 -3.49 17.55 -24.24
CA GLN A 279 -3.11 18.31 -25.43
C GLN A 279 -4.17 19.32 -25.83
N ASP A 280 -5.43 18.90 -25.89
CA ASP A 280 -6.54 19.79 -26.23
C ASP A 280 -6.76 20.86 -25.15
N LEU A 281 -6.51 20.53 -23.87
CA LEU A 281 -6.48 21.50 -22.79
C LEU A 281 -5.31 22.48 -22.95
N ALA A 282 -4.11 21.99 -23.26
CA ALA A 282 -2.93 22.83 -23.43
C ALA A 282 -3.02 23.81 -24.61
N ALA A 283 -3.87 23.52 -25.60
CA ALA A 283 -4.19 24.47 -26.66
C ALA A 283 -4.92 25.72 -26.14
N GLN A 284 -5.59 25.63 -24.99
CA GLN A 284 -6.34 26.71 -24.35
C GLN A 284 -5.60 27.28 -23.12
N ASP A 285 -5.02 26.40 -22.30
CA ASP A 285 -4.36 26.72 -21.03
C ASP A 285 -3.20 25.74 -20.78
N PRO A 286 -1.99 26.04 -21.28
CA PRO A 286 -0.83 25.16 -21.14
C PRO A 286 -0.36 25.03 -19.68
N ASP A 287 -0.54 26.07 -18.87
CA ASP A 287 -0.13 26.08 -17.46
C ASP A 287 -1.00 25.13 -16.64
N LEU A 288 -2.33 25.18 -16.81
CA LEU A 288 -3.22 24.24 -16.15
C LEU A 288 -2.95 22.78 -16.57
N ALA A 289 -2.69 22.55 -17.86
CA ALA A 289 -2.39 21.21 -18.34
C ALA A 289 -1.08 20.67 -17.75
N ALA A 290 -0.05 21.51 -17.63
CA ALA A 290 1.21 21.18 -16.97
C ALA A 290 0.98 20.90 -15.47
N ASP A 291 0.25 21.75 -14.77
CA ASP A 291 -0.05 21.59 -13.34
C ASP A 291 -0.78 20.28 -13.04
N LEU A 292 -1.78 19.94 -13.86
CA LEU A 292 -2.51 18.67 -13.77
C LEU A 292 -1.56 17.49 -14.01
N LEU A 293 -0.73 17.55 -15.06
CA LEU A 293 0.21 16.47 -15.40
C LEU A 293 1.22 16.22 -14.28
N GLU A 294 1.80 17.27 -13.69
CA GLU A 294 2.75 17.14 -12.58
C GLU A 294 2.11 16.51 -11.34
N ALA A 295 0.90 16.96 -10.98
CA ALA A 295 0.20 16.48 -9.80
C ALA A 295 -0.32 15.04 -9.95
N MET A 296 -0.37 14.48 -11.17
CA MET A 296 -0.68 13.05 -11.37
C MET A 296 0.39 12.13 -10.79
N ASN A 297 1.60 12.60 -10.60
CA ASN A 297 2.69 11.79 -10.05
C ASN A 297 2.48 11.49 -8.56
N SER A 298 2.72 10.24 -8.17
CA SER A 298 2.69 9.86 -6.75
C SER A 298 4.06 10.09 -6.15
N ARG A 299 4.13 10.96 -5.14
CA ARG A 299 5.36 11.21 -4.39
C ARG A 299 5.38 10.39 -3.10
N ILE A 300 6.49 9.71 -2.85
CA ILE A 300 6.78 9.02 -1.61
C ILE A 300 7.82 9.80 -0.83
N LEU A 301 7.67 9.86 0.49
CA LEU A 301 8.68 10.45 1.35
C LEU A 301 9.70 9.37 1.71
N LEU A 302 10.98 9.59 1.43
CA LEU A 302 12.08 8.70 1.82
C LEU A 302 13.09 9.45 2.67
N ARG A 303 13.74 8.73 3.60
CA ARG A 303 14.91 9.25 4.29
C ARG A 303 16.16 8.89 3.47
N PRO A 304 16.97 9.86 3.04
CA PRO A 304 18.20 9.54 2.34
C PRO A 304 19.16 8.75 3.26
N PRO A 305 20.12 7.98 2.71
CA PRO A 305 20.97 7.07 3.48
C PRO A 305 21.84 7.73 4.57
N ARG A 306 21.97 9.06 4.57
CA ARG A 306 22.71 9.80 5.60
C ARG A 306 21.77 10.09 6.77
N ALA A 307 22.11 9.58 7.95
CA ALA A 307 21.26 9.61 9.15
C ALA A 307 20.74 11.01 9.55
N ASP A 308 21.41 12.08 9.11
CA ASP A 308 21.12 13.47 9.47
C ASP A 308 20.44 14.27 8.34
N THR A 309 20.15 13.65 7.19
CA THR A 309 19.43 14.33 6.11
C THR A 309 17.91 14.31 6.33
N ALA A 310 17.28 15.48 6.14
CA ALA A 310 15.83 15.62 6.17
C ALA A 310 15.16 14.63 5.18
N PRO A 311 13.94 14.14 5.49
CA PRO A 311 13.17 13.36 4.53
C PRO A 311 12.98 14.16 3.23
N ALA A 312 13.23 13.51 2.09
CA ALA A 312 13.06 14.11 0.78
C ALA A 312 11.88 13.46 0.06
N TRP A 313 11.22 14.22 -0.80
CA TRP A 313 10.20 13.69 -1.72
C TRP A 313 10.89 12.95 -2.85
N TRP A 314 10.33 11.79 -3.20
CA TRP A 314 10.76 10.95 -4.30
C TRP A 314 9.58 10.62 -5.18
N LEU A 315 9.82 10.48 -6.47
CA LEU A 315 8.83 10.00 -7.41
C LEU A 315 8.65 8.49 -7.22
N GLY A 316 7.45 8.06 -6.81
CA GLY A 316 7.11 6.66 -6.57
C GLY A 316 6.46 6.02 -7.81
N ASP A 317 5.33 6.57 -8.24
CA ASP A 317 4.65 6.19 -9.47
C ASP A 317 4.53 7.42 -10.38
N CYS A 318 4.73 7.24 -11.69
CA CYS A 318 4.78 8.32 -12.66
C CYS A 318 3.77 8.11 -13.81
N PRO A 319 2.45 8.25 -13.56
CA PRO A 319 1.45 8.21 -14.62
C PRO A 319 1.68 9.27 -15.71
N ALA A 320 2.29 10.40 -15.34
CA ALA A 320 2.66 11.45 -16.30
C ALA A 320 3.61 10.94 -17.40
N ALA A 321 4.50 10.00 -17.06
CA ALA A 321 5.41 9.41 -18.04
C ALA A 321 4.65 8.67 -19.15
N ALA A 322 3.69 7.83 -18.78
CA ALA A 322 2.87 7.11 -19.75
C ALA A 322 2.05 8.06 -20.65
N ILE A 323 1.55 9.17 -20.09
CA ILE A 323 0.84 10.20 -20.85
C ILE A 323 1.78 10.90 -21.83
N LEU A 324 2.97 11.32 -21.38
CA LEU A 324 3.96 11.94 -22.27
C LEU A 324 4.43 10.98 -23.34
N GLU A 325 4.46 9.67 -23.09
CA GLU A 325 4.79 8.66 -24.10
C GLU A 325 3.73 8.55 -25.20
N ALA A 326 2.46 8.70 -24.83
CA ALA A 326 1.33 8.62 -25.76
C ALA A 326 0.98 9.94 -26.46
N MET A 327 1.57 11.07 -26.04
CA MET A 327 1.30 12.40 -26.57
C MET A 327 1.79 12.55 -28.03
N ASP A 328 1.18 13.42 -28.83
CA ASP A 328 1.74 13.82 -30.13
C ASP A 328 2.58 15.10 -29.97
N LEU A 329 3.91 14.97 -29.93
CA LEU A 329 4.84 16.10 -29.72
C LEU A 329 4.96 17.03 -30.92
N THR A 330 4.40 16.66 -32.07
CA THR A 330 4.40 17.52 -33.26
C THR A 330 3.39 18.66 -33.13
N GLN A 331 2.39 18.51 -32.26
CA GLN A 331 1.38 19.53 -32.00
C GLN A 331 1.98 20.72 -31.22
N PRO A 332 1.72 21.98 -31.63
CA PRO A 332 2.16 23.16 -30.88
C PRO A 332 1.69 23.17 -29.42
N ALA A 333 0.50 22.65 -29.15
CA ALA A 333 -0.06 22.56 -27.79
C ALA A 333 0.76 21.66 -26.85
N SER A 334 1.24 20.51 -27.35
CA SER A 334 2.12 19.61 -26.59
C SER A 334 3.43 20.31 -26.23
N GLN A 335 3.99 21.08 -27.15
CA GLN A 335 5.23 21.82 -26.90
C GLN A 335 5.02 22.96 -25.91
N ALA A 336 3.86 23.63 -25.95
CA ALA A 336 3.49 24.63 -24.96
C ALA A 336 3.36 24.02 -23.56
N LEU A 337 2.69 22.87 -23.43
CA LEU A 337 2.63 22.11 -22.18
C LEU A 337 4.03 21.77 -21.66
N LEU A 338 4.90 21.20 -22.50
CA LEU A 338 6.25 20.81 -22.10
C LEU A 338 7.08 22.00 -21.61
N ARG A 339 6.90 23.19 -22.20
CA ARG A 339 7.57 24.43 -21.76
C ARG A 339 6.97 25.02 -20.49
N ALA A 340 5.72 24.70 -20.18
CA ALA A 340 5.04 25.13 -18.95
C ALA A 340 5.35 24.21 -17.75
N LEU A 341 5.81 22.97 -17.99
CA LEU A 341 6.28 22.09 -16.92
C LEU A 341 7.47 22.70 -16.18
N ARG A 342 7.46 22.57 -14.85
CA ARG A 342 8.60 22.98 -14.03
C ARG A 342 9.81 22.11 -14.38
N PRO A 343 11.00 22.71 -14.59
CA PRO A 343 12.20 21.97 -15.01
C PRO A 343 12.52 20.77 -14.11
N GLU A 344 12.38 20.94 -12.80
CA GLU A 344 12.64 19.89 -11.80
C GLU A 344 11.66 18.72 -11.91
N GLN A 345 10.38 18.99 -12.20
CA GLN A 345 9.38 17.94 -12.39
C GLN A 345 9.55 17.24 -13.73
N LEU A 346 9.84 18.00 -14.78
CA LEU A 346 10.12 17.45 -16.09
C LEU A 346 11.33 16.51 -16.04
N GLU A 347 12.42 16.91 -15.39
CA GLU A 347 13.61 16.07 -15.23
C GLU A 347 13.26 14.73 -14.55
N LEU A 348 12.43 14.76 -13.51
CA LEU A 348 11.95 13.54 -12.84
C LEU A 348 11.10 12.68 -13.78
N ILE A 349 10.17 13.26 -14.54
CA ILE A 349 9.31 12.50 -15.46
C ILE A 349 10.14 11.88 -16.60
N LEU A 350 11.10 12.62 -17.15
CA LEU A 350 11.96 12.16 -18.25
C LEU A 350 12.72 10.87 -17.90
N GLN A 351 13.14 10.69 -16.63
CA GLN A 351 13.83 9.47 -16.17
C GLN A 351 12.99 8.19 -16.32
N HIS A 352 11.67 8.32 -16.47
CA HIS A 352 10.74 7.20 -16.64
C HIS A 352 10.27 6.99 -18.10
N LEU A 353 10.71 7.83 -19.05
CA LEU A 353 10.36 7.69 -20.47
C LEU A 353 11.36 6.78 -21.22
N SER A 354 10.99 6.33 -22.42
CA SER A 354 11.94 5.65 -23.30
C SER A 354 13.05 6.60 -23.77
N PRO A 355 14.28 6.10 -24.05
CA PRO A 355 15.39 6.95 -24.49
C PRO A 355 15.08 7.76 -25.76
N GLN A 356 14.31 7.18 -26.69
CA GLN A 356 13.90 7.90 -27.89
C GLN A 356 13.01 9.09 -27.52
N ARG A 357 12.03 8.89 -26.65
CA ARG A 357 11.14 9.97 -26.23
C ARG A 357 11.88 11.08 -25.50
N GLN A 358 12.80 10.71 -24.61
CA GLN A 358 13.65 11.68 -23.93
C GLN A 358 14.40 12.54 -24.95
N ALA A 359 14.96 11.94 -26.00
CA ALA A 359 15.64 12.68 -27.06
C ALA A 359 14.70 13.62 -27.83
N ASP A 360 13.49 13.16 -28.17
CA ASP A 360 12.49 13.97 -28.88
C ASP A 360 12.08 15.21 -28.05
N ILE A 361 11.79 15.03 -26.76
CA ILE A 361 11.42 16.13 -25.85
C ILE A 361 12.59 17.09 -25.64
N ASN A 362 13.79 16.59 -25.41
CA ASN A 362 14.99 17.44 -25.26
C ASN A 362 15.29 18.22 -26.54
N GLY A 363 15.02 17.65 -27.71
CA GLY A 363 15.13 18.33 -29.00
C GLY A 363 14.16 19.50 -29.14
N ILE A 364 12.92 19.35 -28.65
CA ILE A 364 11.89 20.41 -28.66
C ILE A 364 12.22 21.55 -27.70
N LEU A 365 12.83 21.23 -26.56
CA LEU A 365 13.18 22.21 -25.53
C LEU A 365 14.51 22.92 -25.80
N GLU A 366 15.20 22.58 -26.89
CA GLU A 366 16.51 23.13 -27.29
C GLU A 366 17.58 23.06 -26.18
N THR A 367 17.38 22.18 -25.20
CA THR A 367 18.32 21.95 -24.11
C THR A 367 19.48 21.10 -24.63
N ALA A 368 20.63 21.72 -24.86
CA ALA A 368 21.87 21.02 -25.13
C ALA A 368 22.23 20.10 -23.95
N GLN A 369 22.15 18.78 -24.14
CA GLN A 369 22.66 17.83 -23.16
C GLN A 369 24.20 17.95 -23.07
N SER A 370 24.69 18.55 -21.99
CA SER A 370 25.93 18.09 -21.33
C SER A 370 25.93 18.49 -19.86
N GLY A 371 24.86 18.16 -19.15
CA GLY A 371 24.92 18.04 -17.70
C GLY A 371 25.19 16.59 -17.36
N HIS A 372 26.42 16.26 -16.97
CA HIS A 372 26.62 15.06 -16.16
C HIS A 372 25.58 15.09 -15.04
N LEU A 373 24.78 14.03 -14.96
CA LEU A 373 23.88 13.73 -13.85
C LEU A 373 24.54 14.14 -12.52
N PRO A 374 24.00 15.11 -11.74
CA PRO A 374 24.35 15.19 -10.33
C PRO A 374 23.75 14.01 -9.54
N PHE A 375 22.84 13.26 -10.16
CA PHE A 375 22.28 12.04 -9.59
C PHE A 375 22.46 10.91 -10.58
N SER A 376 23.62 10.27 -10.53
CA SER A 376 23.61 8.85 -10.82
C SER A 376 22.48 8.22 -10.00
N LEU A 377 21.79 7.26 -10.60
CA LEU A 377 21.07 6.21 -9.89
C LEU A 377 21.99 5.42 -8.90
N ASP A 378 23.14 5.95 -8.49
CA ASP A 378 23.88 5.51 -7.31
C ASP A 378 23.08 5.77 -6.03
N VAL A 379 22.04 6.61 -6.05
CA VAL A 379 21.14 6.78 -4.87
C VAL A 379 20.10 5.65 -4.76
N LEU A 380 19.97 4.82 -5.80
CA LEU A 380 19.40 3.48 -5.72
C LEU A 380 20.45 2.38 -5.94
N ALA A 381 21.70 2.62 -5.55
CA ALA A 381 22.46 1.53 -4.96
C ALA A 381 21.86 1.24 -3.57
N VAL A 382 20.58 0.82 -3.55
CA VAL A 382 19.98 0.18 -2.37
C VAL A 382 20.66 -1.15 -2.10
N GLY A 383 21.62 -1.56 -2.95
CA GLY A 383 22.67 -2.53 -2.65
C GLY A 383 23.95 -2.28 -3.45
N ARG A 384 25.11 -2.53 -2.84
CA ARG A 384 26.33 -2.84 -3.59
C ARG A 384 26.18 -4.23 -4.17
N GLY A 385 25.81 -4.33 -5.44
CA GLY A 385 25.41 -5.58 -6.04
C GLY A 385 26.18 -6.00 -7.29
N ARG A 386 26.12 -7.29 -7.62
CA ARG A 386 26.62 -7.84 -8.88
C ARG A 386 25.42 -8.23 -9.73
N ARG A 387 25.35 -7.68 -10.94
CA ARG A 387 24.35 -8.04 -11.94
C ARG A 387 25.00 -8.88 -13.03
N LYS A 388 24.40 -10.03 -13.35
CA LYS A 388 24.74 -10.86 -14.50
C LYS A 388 23.49 -11.04 -15.34
N SER A 389 23.57 -10.75 -16.63
CA SER A 389 22.48 -11.01 -17.57
C SER A 389 22.92 -12.00 -18.63
N ARG A 390 21.99 -12.86 -19.05
CA ARG A 390 22.20 -13.83 -20.12
C ARG A 390 20.93 -13.88 -20.96
N ARG A 391 21.07 -13.69 -22.28
CA ARG A 391 19.99 -14.02 -23.21
C ARG A 391 19.80 -15.53 -23.24
N VAL A 392 18.55 -15.94 -23.15
CA VAL A 392 18.10 -17.33 -23.28
C VAL A 392 17.30 -17.39 -24.59
N ASP A 393 17.41 -18.50 -25.31
CA ASP A 393 16.72 -18.64 -26.60
C ASP A 393 15.20 -18.47 -26.46
N GLY A 394 14.53 -18.08 -27.55
CA GLY A 394 13.06 -18.02 -27.61
C GLY A 394 12.40 -16.81 -26.94
N GLY A 395 13.06 -15.64 -26.92
CA GLY A 395 12.46 -14.39 -26.42
C GLY A 395 12.64 -14.15 -24.91
N PHE A 396 13.62 -14.79 -24.28
CA PHE A 396 13.85 -14.71 -22.84
C PHE A 396 15.19 -14.04 -22.49
N ARG A 397 15.20 -13.32 -21.38
CA ARG A 397 16.44 -12.79 -20.78
C ARG A 397 16.44 -13.10 -19.29
N TRP A 398 17.40 -13.92 -18.86
CA TRP A 398 17.64 -14.16 -17.45
C TRP A 398 18.58 -13.09 -16.90
N VAL A 399 18.22 -12.51 -15.77
CA VAL A 399 19.02 -11.53 -15.05
C VAL A 399 19.15 -11.99 -13.60
N HIS A 400 20.37 -12.25 -13.18
CA HIS A 400 20.74 -12.55 -11.81
C HIS A 400 21.28 -11.30 -11.13
N ILE A 401 20.71 -10.95 -10.00
CA ILE A 401 21.06 -9.78 -9.22
C ILE A 401 21.40 -10.23 -7.80
N GLU A 402 22.64 -10.05 -7.40
CA GLU A 402 23.07 -10.14 -6.00
C GLU A 402 23.10 -8.73 -5.44
N GLU A 403 22.26 -8.39 -4.46
CA GLU A 403 22.16 -7.05 -3.88
C GLU A 403 22.15 -7.06 -2.36
N GLN A 404 22.33 -5.89 -1.75
CA GLN A 404 22.36 -5.68 -0.31
C GLN A 404 21.30 -4.65 0.10
N LEU A 405 20.04 -5.07 0.26
CA LEU A 405 18.89 -4.21 0.50
C LEU A 405 18.81 -3.68 1.95
N ASP A 406 18.81 -2.36 2.12
CA ASP A 406 18.51 -1.72 3.40
C ASP A 406 17.00 -1.81 3.71
N VAL A 407 16.64 -2.55 4.77
CA VAL A 407 15.25 -2.69 5.24
C VAL A 407 14.97 -1.80 6.47
N GLY A 408 15.76 -0.75 6.67
CA GLY A 408 15.64 0.25 7.73
C GLY A 408 16.26 -0.18 9.07
N ALA A 409 16.20 -1.46 9.43
CA ALA A 409 16.82 -1.99 10.65
C ALA A 409 18.24 -2.57 10.42
N ARG A 410 18.52 -3.03 9.20
CA ARG A 410 19.81 -3.56 8.74
C ARG A 410 19.82 -3.70 7.22
N VAL A 411 21.01 -3.85 6.67
CA VAL A 411 21.23 -4.27 5.29
C VAL A 411 21.12 -5.81 5.20
N LYS A 412 20.31 -6.33 4.27
CA LYS A 412 20.14 -7.77 4.01
C LYS A 412 20.69 -8.14 2.64
N PRO A 413 21.48 -9.22 2.49
CA PRO A 413 21.79 -9.76 1.18
C PRO A 413 20.50 -10.33 0.55
N VAL A 414 20.23 -9.97 -0.69
CA VAL A 414 19.10 -10.42 -1.49
C VAL A 414 19.64 -10.95 -2.82
N ILE A 415 19.09 -12.07 -3.26
CA ILE A 415 19.30 -12.60 -4.60
C ILE A 415 17.97 -12.47 -5.34
N ILE A 416 18.00 -11.79 -6.48
CA ILE A 416 16.84 -11.61 -7.36
C ILE A 416 17.17 -12.25 -8.70
N ASP A 417 16.42 -13.30 -9.03
CA ASP A 417 16.42 -13.91 -10.35
C ASP A 417 15.21 -13.37 -11.12
N LEU A 418 15.49 -12.59 -12.16
CA LEU A 418 14.47 -12.07 -13.07
C LEU A 418 14.52 -12.87 -14.37
N LEU A 419 13.35 -13.26 -14.84
CA LEU A 419 13.15 -13.75 -16.18
C LEU A 419 12.30 -12.74 -16.93
N GLU A 420 12.94 -11.98 -17.80
CA GLU A 420 12.23 -11.06 -18.68
C GLU A 420 11.84 -11.79 -19.95
N ILE A 421 10.65 -11.44 -20.45
CA ILE A 421 9.98 -12.21 -21.49
C ILE A 421 9.40 -11.25 -22.53
N GLU A 422 9.72 -11.48 -23.80
CA GLU A 422 9.12 -10.78 -24.93
C GLU A 422 7.78 -11.46 -25.28
N LEU A 423 6.67 -10.90 -24.81
CA LEU A 423 5.32 -11.52 -24.87
C LEU A 423 4.90 -11.96 -26.28
N GLU A 424 5.38 -11.30 -27.33
CA GLU A 424 5.09 -11.65 -28.73
C GLU A 424 5.75 -12.96 -29.19
N GLN A 425 6.81 -13.41 -28.51
CA GLN A 425 7.59 -14.59 -28.87
C GLN A 425 7.30 -15.78 -27.97
N VAL A 426 6.46 -15.61 -26.95
CA VAL A 426 6.24 -16.60 -25.91
C VAL A 426 4.76 -16.93 -25.74
N ARG A 427 4.49 -18.15 -25.29
CA ARG A 427 3.16 -18.55 -24.86
C ARG A 427 3.16 -18.71 -23.35
N LEU A 428 2.37 -17.88 -22.67
CA LEU A 428 2.14 -18.00 -21.24
C LEU A 428 0.93 -18.91 -20.99
N GLU A 429 1.09 -19.89 -20.12
CA GLU A 429 0.00 -20.77 -19.70
C GLU A 429 -0.08 -20.84 -18.18
N ALA A 430 -1.31 -20.78 -17.66
CA ALA A 430 -1.60 -21.04 -16.26
C ALA A 430 -1.89 -22.54 -16.08
N TRP A 431 -1.05 -23.20 -15.29
CA TRP A 431 -1.17 -24.63 -15.00
C TRP A 431 -1.44 -24.89 -13.52
N MET A 432 -2.44 -25.74 -13.24
CA MET A 432 -2.76 -26.16 -11.88
C MET A 432 -1.96 -27.43 -11.58
N ALA A 433 -0.93 -27.30 -10.75
CA ALA A 433 -0.01 -28.40 -10.46
C ALA A 433 -0.57 -29.44 -9.46
N VAL A 434 -1.64 -29.09 -8.74
CA VAL A 434 -2.28 -29.94 -7.73
C VAL A 434 -3.72 -30.19 -8.15
N ASP A 435 -4.10 -31.45 -8.32
CA ASP A 435 -5.47 -31.86 -8.65
C ASP A 435 -6.08 -32.72 -7.53
N GLU A 436 -7.40 -32.90 -7.52
CA GLU A 436 -8.10 -33.70 -6.50
C GLU A 436 -7.63 -35.16 -6.43
N LYS A 437 -7.04 -35.67 -7.52
CA LYS A 437 -6.59 -37.06 -7.60
C LYS A 437 -5.23 -37.26 -6.92
N THR A 438 -4.45 -36.20 -6.81
CA THR A 438 -3.09 -36.19 -6.27
C THR A 438 -3.00 -35.50 -4.91
N ALA A 439 -3.95 -34.63 -4.59
CA ALA A 439 -4.01 -33.91 -3.33
C ALA A 439 -4.52 -34.78 -2.19
N MET A 440 -3.92 -34.62 -1.00
CA MET A 440 -4.38 -35.30 0.21
C MET A 440 -5.52 -34.52 0.86
N PRO A 441 -6.64 -35.16 1.27
CA PRO A 441 -7.67 -34.49 2.06
C PRO A 441 -7.09 -33.84 3.32
N VAL A 442 -7.56 -32.66 3.71
CA VAL A 442 -7.04 -31.95 4.89
C VAL A 442 -7.18 -32.76 6.19
N SER A 443 -8.22 -33.59 6.28
CA SER A 443 -8.41 -34.53 7.39
C SER A 443 -7.25 -35.53 7.54
N GLN A 444 -6.65 -35.97 6.43
CA GLN A 444 -5.49 -36.87 6.44
C GLN A 444 -4.18 -36.10 6.58
N ALA A 445 -4.07 -34.92 5.95
CA ALA A 445 -2.91 -34.04 6.10
C ALA A 445 -2.69 -33.62 7.57
N ALA A 446 -3.79 -33.45 8.32
CA ALA A 446 -3.78 -33.20 9.76
C ALA A 446 -2.97 -34.25 10.53
N GLU A 447 -3.15 -35.53 10.20
CA GLU A 447 -2.46 -36.65 10.86
C GLU A 447 -0.96 -36.61 10.58
N VAL A 448 -0.58 -36.32 9.33
CA VAL A 448 0.84 -36.14 8.93
C VAL A 448 1.48 -35.01 9.72
N PHE A 449 0.75 -33.91 9.94
CA PHE A 449 1.26 -32.74 10.66
C PHE A 449 1.31 -32.90 12.18
N GLU A 450 0.49 -33.77 12.76
CA GLU A 450 0.47 -33.99 14.22
C GLU A 450 1.82 -34.48 14.74
N GLU A 451 2.52 -35.32 13.98
CA GLU A 451 3.86 -35.78 14.35
C GLU A 451 4.87 -34.61 14.42
N TYR A 452 4.83 -33.71 13.44
CA TYR A 452 5.69 -32.53 13.39
C TYR A 452 5.35 -31.53 14.49
N ARG A 453 4.06 -31.35 14.78
CA ARG A 453 3.56 -30.53 15.89
C ARG A 453 4.06 -31.06 17.23
N ARG A 454 3.91 -32.37 17.48
CA ARG A 454 4.34 -33.03 18.72
C ARG A 454 5.85 -32.97 18.93
N THR A 455 6.63 -33.10 17.85
CA THR A 455 8.10 -33.09 17.92
C THR A 455 8.72 -31.71 17.81
N GLY A 456 7.93 -30.66 17.54
CA GLY A 456 8.42 -29.30 17.31
C GLY A 456 9.30 -29.17 16.06
N ARG A 457 9.30 -30.17 15.17
CA ARG A 457 10.14 -30.19 13.96
C ARG A 457 9.38 -29.60 12.77
N ARG A 458 10.10 -28.94 11.87
CA ARG A 458 9.52 -28.45 10.62
C ARG A 458 9.30 -29.62 9.64
N PRO A 459 8.12 -29.70 8.99
CA PRO A 459 7.92 -30.64 7.88
C PRO A 459 8.95 -30.40 6.77
N GLY A 460 9.60 -31.46 6.31
CA GLY A 460 10.53 -31.42 5.19
C GLY A 460 9.81 -31.45 3.84
N GLY A 461 10.54 -31.23 2.74
CA GLY A 461 9.98 -31.30 1.38
C GLY A 461 9.31 -32.64 1.05
N SER A 462 9.76 -33.75 1.64
CA SER A 462 9.14 -35.07 1.49
C SER A 462 7.75 -35.16 2.11
N ALA A 463 7.50 -34.48 3.23
CA ALA A 463 6.18 -34.43 3.85
C ALA A 463 5.21 -33.67 2.94
N PHE A 464 5.63 -32.50 2.44
CA PHE A 464 4.85 -31.72 1.49
C PHE A 464 4.55 -32.47 0.19
N ALA A 465 5.53 -33.20 -0.35
CA ALA A 465 5.33 -34.04 -1.52
C ALA A 465 4.36 -35.21 -1.24
N HIS A 466 4.41 -35.80 -0.05
CA HIS A 466 3.47 -36.85 0.36
C HIS A 466 2.01 -36.36 0.41
N MET A 467 1.79 -35.09 0.76
CA MET A 467 0.45 -34.48 0.80
C MET A 467 -0.04 -33.93 -0.56
N GLY A 468 0.76 -34.10 -1.62
CA GLY A 468 0.37 -33.74 -2.99
C GLY A 468 0.98 -32.46 -3.54
N LEU A 469 1.87 -31.75 -2.80
CA LEU A 469 2.57 -30.60 -3.38
C LEU A 469 3.64 -31.01 -4.38
N VAL A 470 3.63 -30.36 -5.54
CA VAL A 470 4.58 -30.60 -6.63
C VAL A 470 5.70 -29.57 -6.57
N GLN A 471 6.94 -30.03 -6.67
CA GLN A 471 8.11 -29.15 -6.80
C GLN A 471 8.08 -28.47 -8.17
N LEU A 472 8.24 -27.14 -8.22
CA LEU A 472 8.16 -26.35 -9.45
C LEU A 472 9.06 -26.88 -10.57
N SER A 473 10.29 -27.30 -10.25
CA SER A 473 11.21 -27.88 -11.24
C SER A 473 10.67 -29.15 -11.91
N ARG A 474 9.96 -30.00 -11.16
CA ARG A 474 9.32 -31.20 -11.71
C ARG A 474 8.09 -30.85 -12.56
N ALA A 475 7.34 -29.83 -12.16
CA ALA A 475 6.22 -29.33 -12.95
C ALA A 475 6.69 -28.73 -14.28
N VAL A 476 7.78 -27.96 -14.28
CA VAL A 476 8.41 -27.41 -15.49
C VAL A 476 8.84 -28.53 -16.44
N GLU A 477 9.55 -29.53 -15.91
CA GLU A 477 10.02 -30.68 -16.69
C GLU A 477 8.84 -31.48 -17.28
N ALA A 478 7.83 -31.79 -16.47
CA ALA A 478 6.65 -32.55 -16.90
C ALA A 478 5.82 -31.80 -17.96
N ALA A 479 5.72 -30.47 -17.85
CA ALA A 479 4.99 -29.64 -18.80
C ALA A 479 5.78 -29.37 -20.09
N GLY A 480 7.08 -29.69 -20.14
CA GLY A 480 7.96 -29.25 -21.21
C GLY A 480 8.09 -27.73 -21.31
N ALA A 481 7.84 -27.02 -20.20
CA ALA A 481 7.94 -25.57 -20.14
C ALA A 481 9.40 -25.14 -20.12
N MET A 482 9.71 -23.97 -20.72
CA MET A 482 11.07 -23.45 -20.68
C MET A 482 11.40 -22.82 -19.32
N ALA A 483 10.40 -22.24 -18.65
CA ALA A 483 10.49 -21.70 -17.31
C ALA A 483 9.10 -21.65 -16.66
N ALA A 484 9.06 -21.56 -15.34
CA ALA A 484 7.84 -21.26 -14.60
C ALA A 484 8.17 -20.51 -13.31
N ILE A 485 7.16 -19.85 -12.75
CA ILE A 485 7.15 -19.27 -11.40
C ILE A 485 6.02 -19.91 -10.61
N ASN A 486 6.12 -19.92 -9.28
CA ASN A 486 4.96 -20.30 -8.46
C ASN A 486 3.84 -19.27 -8.65
N GLY A 487 2.62 -19.77 -8.86
CA GLY A 487 1.44 -18.94 -9.12
C GLY A 487 0.65 -18.61 -7.85
N ASN A 488 -0.61 -19.05 -7.81
CA ASN A 488 -1.56 -18.72 -6.75
C ASN A 488 -1.11 -19.10 -5.34
N PHE A 489 -1.70 -18.40 -4.36
CA PHE A 489 -1.73 -18.90 -2.99
C PHE A 489 -2.45 -20.25 -2.94
N TYR A 490 -2.16 -21.05 -1.92
CA TYR A 490 -2.81 -22.33 -1.72
C TYR A 490 -2.98 -22.62 -0.23
N PHE A 491 -3.85 -23.57 0.09
CA PHE A 491 -4.09 -24.02 1.45
C PHE A 491 -2.91 -24.85 1.94
N ASP A 492 -2.17 -24.34 2.93
CA ASP A 492 -0.93 -24.92 3.42
C ASP A 492 -0.93 -25.23 4.93
N TYR A 493 0.21 -25.74 5.41
CA TYR A 493 0.45 -26.13 6.80
C TYR A 493 0.25 -24.98 7.79
N GLY A 494 0.73 -23.78 7.45
CA GLY A 494 0.65 -22.62 8.33
C GLY A 494 -0.80 -22.19 8.53
N HIS A 495 -1.61 -22.28 7.49
CA HIS A 495 -3.03 -21.92 7.54
C HIS A 495 -3.84 -22.95 8.32
N TYR A 496 -3.50 -24.25 8.23
CA TYR A 496 -4.11 -25.30 9.03
C TYR A 496 -3.90 -25.09 10.54
N ILE A 497 -2.65 -24.81 10.97
CA ILE A 497 -2.36 -24.52 12.37
C ILE A 497 -3.11 -23.28 12.85
N ASN A 498 -3.09 -22.21 12.06
CA ASN A 498 -3.77 -20.97 12.41
C ASN A 498 -5.29 -21.16 12.55
N GLY A 499 -5.91 -21.97 11.66
CA GLY A 499 -7.33 -22.32 11.74
C GLY A 499 -7.69 -22.94 13.09
N ILE A 500 -6.94 -23.96 13.53
CA ILE A 500 -7.17 -24.63 14.81
C ILE A 500 -7.06 -23.64 15.98
N THR A 501 -6.04 -22.78 15.99
CA THR A 501 -5.87 -21.77 17.04
C THR A 501 -7.03 -20.76 17.11
N LEU A 502 -7.70 -20.54 15.98
CA LEU A 502 -8.89 -19.70 15.87
C LEU A 502 -10.21 -20.44 16.24
N GLY A 503 -10.11 -21.73 16.59
CA GLY A 503 -11.25 -22.60 16.88
C GLY A 503 -11.94 -23.14 15.62
N ILE A 504 -11.25 -23.12 14.48
CA ILE A 504 -11.73 -23.64 13.20
C ILE A 504 -11.06 -24.99 12.96
N ASP A 505 -11.83 -26.06 13.06
CA ASP A 505 -11.35 -27.39 12.73
C ASP A 505 -11.42 -27.62 11.21
N MET A 506 -10.35 -27.25 10.51
CA MET A 506 -10.27 -27.38 9.05
C MET A 506 -10.29 -28.84 8.59
N ALA A 507 -10.00 -29.82 9.47
CA ALA A 507 -10.13 -31.24 9.14
C ALA A 507 -11.59 -31.68 8.97
N GLN A 508 -12.54 -30.90 9.48
CA GLN A 508 -13.96 -31.18 9.36
C GLN A 508 -14.60 -30.55 8.11
N VAL A 509 -13.86 -29.75 7.34
CA VAL A 509 -14.37 -29.15 6.10
C VAL A 509 -14.36 -30.20 4.99
N PRO A 510 -15.54 -30.71 4.56
CA PRO A 510 -15.57 -31.76 3.55
C PRO A 510 -15.03 -31.23 2.22
N GLY A 511 -14.31 -32.07 1.46
CA GLY A 511 -13.81 -31.69 0.13
C GLY A 511 -12.68 -30.66 0.09
N LEU A 512 -12.12 -30.29 1.25
CA LEU A 512 -10.90 -29.48 1.31
C LEU A 512 -9.65 -30.39 1.26
N PHE A 513 -8.70 -30.05 0.40
CA PHE A 513 -7.45 -30.76 0.21
C PHE A 513 -6.24 -29.87 0.52
N PHE A 514 -5.15 -30.51 0.91
CA PHE A 514 -3.86 -29.85 1.08
C PHE A 514 -3.32 -29.41 -0.28
N GLY A 515 -2.89 -28.14 -0.38
CA GLY A 515 -2.46 -27.56 -1.65
C GLY A 515 -3.61 -26.97 -2.49
N ASP A 516 -4.84 -26.96 -1.98
CA ASP A 516 -5.98 -26.36 -2.68
C ASP A 516 -5.71 -24.88 -3.00
N PRO A 517 -5.77 -24.47 -4.28
CA PRO A 517 -5.46 -23.12 -4.66
C PRO A 517 -6.49 -22.10 -4.16
N ILE A 518 -6.01 -20.93 -3.73
CA ILE A 518 -6.79 -19.82 -3.16
C ILE A 518 -6.59 -18.57 -4.03
N GLY A 519 -7.69 -17.98 -4.46
CA GLY A 519 -7.71 -16.82 -5.36
C GLY A 519 -8.37 -17.17 -6.69
N TRP A 520 -8.31 -16.24 -7.65
CA TRP A 520 -8.87 -16.48 -8.98
C TRP A 520 -7.92 -17.34 -9.82
N PHE A 521 -8.45 -18.37 -10.48
CA PHE A 521 -7.67 -19.17 -11.41
C PHE A 521 -8.49 -19.54 -12.65
N VAL A 522 -7.96 -19.15 -13.81
CA VAL A 522 -8.53 -19.45 -15.12
C VAL A 522 -7.48 -20.20 -15.92
N SER A 523 -7.86 -21.33 -16.50
CA SER A 523 -7.01 -22.07 -17.43
C SER A 523 -7.78 -22.29 -18.73
N ASN A 524 -7.17 -21.93 -19.85
CA ASN A 524 -7.76 -22.05 -21.19
C ASN A 524 -9.18 -21.46 -21.30
N GLY A 525 -9.40 -20.29 -20.70
CA GLY A 525 -10.70 -19.60 -20.70
C GLY A 525 -11.77 -20.23 -19.79
N THR A 526 -11.44 -21.29 -19.06
CA THR A 526 -12.33 -21.91 -18.08
C THR A 526 -11.95 -21.43 -16.68
N GLU A 527 -12.90 -20.82 -15.98
CA GLU A 527 -12.73 -20.51 -14.57
C GLU A 527 -12.75 -21.81 -13.76
N LEU A 528 -11.64 -22.10 -13.09
CA LEU A 528 -11.49 -23.27 -12.23
C LEU A 528 -11.65 -22.90 -10.76
N ILE A 529 -11.32 -21.66 -10.40
CA ILE A 529 -11.45 -21.14 -9.03
C ILE A 529 -11.93 -19.70 -9.09
N PRO A 530 -13.01 -19.34 -8.37
CA PRO A 530 -13.54 -17.98 -8.38
C PRO A 530 -12.61 -16.99 -7.65
N PRO A 531 -12.71 -15.70 -7.95
CA PRO A 531 -11.90 -14.67 -7.30
C PRO A 531 -12.20 -14.57 -5.80
N ALA A 532 -11.15 -14.41 -5.00
CA ALA A 532 -11.24 -14.29 -3.55
C ALA A 532 -10.55 -13.01 -3.05
N PHE A 533 -11.10 -12.43 -1.97
CA PHE A 533 -10.48 -11.34 -1.20
C PHE A 533 -10.18 -10.04 -1.95
N ASN A 534 -10.85 -9.76 -3.09
CA ASN A 534 -10.61 -8.55 -3.89
C ASN A 534 -9.12 -8.35 -4.24
N ARG A 535 -8.44 -9.46 -4.57
CA ARG A 535 -7.00 -9.46 -4.86
C ARG A 535 -6.74 -9.14 -6.33
N ALA A 536 -5.55 -8.59 -6.59
CA ALA A 536 -5.04 -8.45 -7.95
C ALA A 536 -4.76 -9.82 -8.57
N ALA A 537 -4.98 -9.94 -9.87
CA ALA A 537 -4.65 -11.10 -10.68
C ALA A 537 -3.88 -10.68 -11.93
N GLY A 538 -2.92 -11.51 -12.34
CA GLY A 538 -2.26 -11.40 -13.64
C GLY A 538 -3.01 -12.21 -14.68
N VAL A 539 -3.36 -11.60 -15.81
CA VAL A 539 -4.12 -12.21 -16.91
C VAL A 539 -3.29 -12.14 -18.18
N ALA A 540 -2.83 -13.30 -18.64
CA ALA A 540 -2.30 -13.46 -19.99
C ALA A 540 -3.43 -13.80 -20.96
N THR A 541 -3.56 -13.04 -22.05
CA THR A 541 -4.58 -13.29 -23.08
C THR A 541 -3.99 -14.11 -24.22
N SER A 542 -4.85 -14.81 -24.96
CA SER A 542 -4.45 -15.57 -26.16
C SER A 542 -3.88 -14.70 -27.28
N GLN A 543 -4.05 -13.38 -27.19
CA GLN A 543 -3.52 -12.39 -28.13
C GLN A 543 -2.14 -11.86 -27.71
N GLY A 544 -1.53 -12.41 -26.66
CA GLY A 544 -0.21 -11.98 -26.17
C GLY A 544 -0.26 -10.77 -25.23
N GLY A 545 -1.45 -10.32 -24.81
CA GLY A 545 -1.59 -9.28 -23.81
C GLY A 545 -1.34 -9.80 -22.39
N PHE A 546 -0.79 -8.97 -21.52
CA PHE A 546 -0.68 -9.26 -20.09
C PHE A 546 -1.21 -8.08 -19.27
N TYR A 547 -2.17 -8.35 -18.39
CA TYR A 547 -2.84 -7.34 -17.58
C TYR A 547 -2.72 -7.71 -16.10
N ILE A 548 -2.59 -6.70 -15.24
CA ILE A 548 -2.70 -6.88 -13.80
C ILE A 548 -3.80 -5.96 -13.30
N ASP A 549 -4.87 -6.54 -12.76
CA ASP A 549 -5.98 -5.77 -12.19
C ASP A 549 -6.62 -6.49 -11.00
N ARG A 550 -7.36 -5.77 -10.16
CA ARG A 550 -8.16 -6.33 -9.07
C ARG A 550 -9.41 -7.00 -9.61
N VAL A 551 -9.61 -8.24 -9.21
CA VAL A 551 -10.76 -9.04 -9.63
C VAL A 551 -11.71 -9.21 -8.46
N PHE A 552 -12.97 -8.82 -8.68
CA PHE A 552 -14.02 -8.85 -7.66
C PHE A 552 -15.19 -9.72 -8.12
N MET A 553 -15.67 -10.57 -7.21
CA MET A 553 -16.89 -11.35 -7.42
C MET A 553 -18.10 -10.43 -7.25
N THR A 554 -18.87 -10.19 -8.30
CA THR A 554 -20.07 -9.32 -8.25
C THR A 554 -21.33 -10.05 -7.80
N ASP A 555 -21.40 -11.34 -8.08
CA ASP A 555 -22.57 -12.17 -7.85
C ASP A 555 -22.20 -13.66 -7.90
N ILE A 556 -23.10 -14.49 -7.40
CA ILE A 556 -23.02 -15.96 -7.53
C ILE A 556 -24.34 -16.50 -8.08
N THR A 557 -24.24 -17.53 -8.90
CA THR A 557 -25.42 -18.29 -9.34
C THR A 557 -25.50 -19.57 -8.53
N LEU A 558 -26.57 -19.71 -7.75
CA LEU A 558 -26.85 -20.90 -6.96
C LEU A 558 -27.21 -22.09 -7.88
N PRO A 559 -27.10 -23.35 -7.40
CA PRO A 559 -27.55 -24.52 -8.16
C PRO A 559 -29.01 -24.48 -8.60
N SER A 560 -29.85 -23.71 -7.91
CA SER A 560 -31.26 -23.46 -8.30
C SER A 560 -31.43 -22.52 -9.49
N GLY A 561 -30.33 -21.97 -10.04
CA GLY A 561 -30.35 -20.91 -11.06
C GLY A 561 -30.59 -19.50 -10.50
N ARG A 562 -30.83 -19.37 -9.18
CA ARG A 562 -31.00 -18.05 -8.55
C ARG A 562 -29.66 -17.32 -8.47
N ARG A 563 -29.63 -16.08 -8.93
CA ARG A 563 -28.49 -15.19 -8.81
C ARG A 563 -28.56 -14.41 -7.49
N LEU A 564 -27.51 -14.46 -6.68
CA LEU A 564 -27.33 -13.61 -5.49
C LEU A 564 -26.31 -12.53 -5.80
N ARG A 565 -26.65 -11.29 -5.48
CA ARG A 565 -25.78 -10.12 -5.59
C ARG A 565 -25.56 -9.54 -4.20
N TRP A 566 -24.39 -9.01 -3.94
CA TRP A 566 -24.03 -8.41 -2.66
C TRP A 566 -24.62 -7.00 -2.55
N ASP A 567 -25.27 -6.71 -1.42
CA ASP A 567 -25.73 -5.37 -1.05
C ASP A 567 -24.62 -4.59 -0.35
N ASP A 568 -23.78 -5.28 0.43
CA ASP A 568 -22.66 -4.71 1.19
C ASP A 568 -21.45 -5.65 1.23
N LEU A 569 -20.28 -5.11 1.58
CA LEU A 569 -19.03 -5.85 1.80
C LEU A 569 -18.45 -5.53 3.18
N ASN A 570 -18.09 -6.55 3.96
CA ASN A 570 -17.42 -6.40 5.26
C ASN A 570 -18.14 -5.40 6.20
N ARG A 571 -19.46 -5.46 6.28
CA ARG A 571 -20.28 -4.66 7.19
C ARG A 571 -20.94 -5.56 8.26
N PRO A 572 -21.27 -5.04 9.45
CA PRO A 572 -22.08 -5.76 10.42
C PRO A 572 -23.38 -6.29 9.81
N LYS A 573 -23.90 -7.41 10.33
CA LYS A 573 -25.12 -8.06 9.82
C LYS A 573 -26.30 -7.09 9.85
N ALA A 574 -27.10 -7.08 8.78
CA ALA A 574 -28.28 -6.23 8.64
C ALA A 574 -29.46 -7.02 8.05
N PRO A 575 -30.68 -6.92 8.61
CA PRO A 575 -31.84 -7.67 8.13
C PRO A 575 -32.13 -7.43 6.64
N GLY A 576 -32.40 -8.51 5.91
CA GLY A 576 -32.80 -8.46 4.50
C GLY A 576 -31.68 -8.13 3.51
N ARG A 577 -30.42 -8.00 3.96
CA ARG A 577 -29.26 -7.74 3.09
C ARG A 577 -28.42 -8.99 2.87
N VAL A 578 -27.82 -9.10 1.69
CA VAL A 578 -26.79 -10.09 1.37
C VAL A 578 -25.42 -9.43 1.49
N ILE A 579 -24.65 -9.81 2.51
CA ILE A 579 -23.35 -9.18 2.81
C ILE A 579 -22.23 -10.15 2.47
N ALA A 580 -21.28 -9.70 1.65
CA ALA A 580 -20.06 -10.46 1.36
C ALA A 580 -18.99 -10.20 2.42
N TYR A 581 -18.58 -11.25 3.13
CA TYR A 581 -17.49 -11.20 4.10
C TYR A 581 -16.20 -11.77 3.51
N ASN A 582 -15.09 -11.08 3.75
CA ASN A 582 -13.76 -11.54 3.39
C ASN A 582 -12.81 -11.39 4.59
N SER A 583 -11.55 -11.80 4.44
CA SER A 583 -10.56 -11.81 5.53
C SER A 583 -10.32 -10.46 6.20
N LEU A 584 -10.72 -9.33 5.58
CA LEU A 584 -10.57 -7.99 6.15
C LEU A 584 -11.62 -7.64 7.21
N PHE A 585 -12.74 -8.38 7.29
CA PHE A 585 -13.76 -8.17 8.32
C PHE A 585 -13.39 -8.81 9.67
N GLY A 586 -12.41 -9.73 9.67
CA GLY A 586 -12.03 -10.55 10.82
C GLY A 586 -12.45 -12.02 10.67
N TYR A 587 -11.95 -12.90 11.55
CA TYR A 587 -12.14 -14.35 11.45
C TYR A 587 -13.51 -14.87 11.92
N ARG A 588 -14.41 -13.99 12.41
CA ARG A 588 -15.72 -14.39 12.92
C ARG A 588 -16.78 -13.37 12.51
N THR A 589 -17.88 -13.86 11.96
CA THR A 589 -19.15 -13.13 11.86
C THR A 589 -19.91 -13.27 13.18
N GLU A 590 -20.72 -12.27 13.54
CA GLU A 590 -21.60 -12.37 14.71
C GLU A 590 -22.60 -13.52 14.54
N ARG A 591 -22.72 -14.40 15.54
CA ARG A 591 -23.74 -15.47 15.52
C ARG A 591 -25.12 -14.84 15.66
N ALA A 592 -26.05 -15.19 14.77
CA ALA A 592 -27.43 -14.72 14.84
C ALA A 592 -28.37 -15.79 14.25
N ASP A 593 -29.41 -16.15 15.01
CA ASP A 593 -30.39 -17.20 14.63
C ASP A 593 -31.31 -16.77 13.47
N THR A 594 -31.19 -15.51 13.03
CA THR A 594 -32.01 -14.89 11.98
C THR A 594 -31.31 -14.79 10.63
N HIS A 595 -30.07 -15.31 10.52
CA HIS A 595 -29.25 -15.22 9.31
C HIS A 595 -28.70 -16.59 8.91
N VAL A 596 -28.40 -16.78 7.63
CA VAL A 596 -27.72 -17.96 7.10
C VAL A 596 -26.36 -17.51 6.58
N ASP A 597 -25.29 -18.05 7.16
CA ASP A 597 -23.93 -17.80 6.70
C ASP A 597 -23.57 -18.88 5.67
N LEU A 598 -23.23 -18.47 4.44
CA LEU A 598 -22.80 -19.38 3.38
C LEU A 598 -21.29 -19.26 3.19
N ALA A 599 -20.57 -20.36 3.37
CA ALA A 599 -19.14 -20.40 3.10
C ALA A 599 -18.89 -20.81 1.64
N ILE A 600 -18.03 -20.06 0.93
CA ILE A 600 -17.68 -20.37 -0.46
C ILE A 600 -16.23 -20.87 -0.49
N ALA A 601 -16.02 -22.10 -0.93
CA ALA A 601 -14.69 -22.69 -1.11
C ALA A 601 -14.65 -23.43 -2.45
N ARG A 602 -13.61 -23.17 -3.27
CA ARG A 602 -13.42 -23.80 -4.60
C ARG A 602 -14.62 -23.66 -5.56
N GLY A 603 -15.37 -22.56 -5.46
CA GLY A 603 -16.60 -22.38 -6.25
C GLY A 603 -17.80 -23.18 -5.76
N HIS A 604 -17.69 -23.89 -4.64
CA HIS A 604 -18.80 -24.57 -3.97
C HIS A 604 -19.34 -23.75 -2.81
N ILE A 605 -20.66 -23.85 -2.61
CA ILE A 605 -21.39 -23.18 -1.52
C ILE A 605 -21.67 -24.22 -0.44
N TRP A 606 -21.20 -23.94 0.75
CA TRP A 606 -21.43 -24.71 1.98
C TRP A 606 -22.42 -23.94 2.85
N ALA A 607 -23.42 -24.63 3.37
CA ALA A 607 -24.50 -24.05 4.20
C ALA A 607 -24.49 -24.66 5.60
#